data_AF-A0A7R9FP78-F1
#
_entry.id   AF-A0A7R9FP78-F1
#
_cell.length_a   1.000
_cell.length_b   1.000
_cell.length_c   1.000
_cell.angle_alpha   90.00
_cell.angle_beta   90.00
_cell.angle_gamma   90.00
#
_symmetry.space_group_name_H-M   'P 1'
#
loop_
_entity.id
_entity.type
_entity.pdbx_description
1 polymer ?
#
loop_
_entity_poly.entity_id
_entity_poly.type
_entity_poly.pdbx_seq_one_letter_code
_entity_poly.pdbx_strand_id
1 'polypeptide(L)'
;MDATGLKQEWTCEAIKFKKPTIECPANITTELLPQERSTFVAFTQPVTDINWFRMDVRGLSSVHLVRRHVVAEPMWGKLLEAELPEGVWPIKFTARHPISHLSASCTLVISVLNRHDV
;
A
#
# COMPACT_ATOMS: atom_id res chain seq x y z
N MET A 1 -21.50 38.94 -44.45
CA MET A 1 -21.85 38.85 -43.01
C MET A 1 -21.63 37.41 -42.62
N ASP A 2 -20.43 37.12 -42.14
CA ASP A 2 -19.95 35.77 -41.80
C ASP A 2 -20.66 35.23 -40.57
N ALA A 3 -21.32 34.08 -40.73
CA ALA A 3 -21.81 33.27 -39.62
C ALA A 3 -20.87 32.08 -39.42
N THR A 4 -19.70 32.33 -38.83
CA THR A 4 -18.78 31.28 -38.38
C THR A 4 -19.33 30.66 -37.10
N GLY A 5 -20.27 29.73 -37.27
CA GLY A 5 -20.80 28.91 -36.19
C GLY A 5 -19.71 28.01 -35.62
N LEU A 6 -19.38 28.23 -34.34
CA LEU A 6 -18.51 27.36 -33.56
C LEU A 6 -19.17 25.97 -33.46
N LYS A 7 -18.75 25.02 -34.29
CA LYS A 7 -18.98 23.59 -34.05
C LYS A 7 -18.13 23.18 -32.85
N GLN A 8 -18.74 23.13 -31.66
CA GLN A 8 -18.17 22.41 -30.54
C GLN A 8 -18.40 20.91 -30.79
N GLU A 9 -17.37 20.27 -31.32
CA GLU A 9 -17.27 18.81 -31.40
C GLU A 9 -16.97 18.29 -29.99
N TRP A 10 -17.95 17.63 -29.37
CA TRP A 10 -17.75 16.97 -28.08
C TRP A 10 -17.05 15.63 -28.33
N THR A 11 -15.72 15.65 -28.29
CA THR A 11 -14.96 14.40 -28.27
C THR A 11 -15.08 13.77 -26.88
N CYS A 12 -15.38 12.48 -26.80
CA CYS A 12 -15.15 11.72 -25.57
C CYS A 12 -13.64 11.61 -25.37
N GLU A 13 -13.01 12.65 -24.81
CA GLU A 13 -11.65 12.52 -24.30
C GLU A 13 -11.69 11.46 -23.20
N ALA A 14 -11.05 10.32 -23.47
CA ALA A 14 -10.88 9.27 -22.49
C ALA A 14 -10.15 9.88 -21.28
N ILE A 15 -10.82 9.95 -20.15
CA ILE A 15 -10.22 10.39 -18.87
C ILE A 15 -9.06 9.44 -18.60
N LYS A 16 -7.82 9.90 -18.81
CA LYS A 16 -6.62 9.13 -18.51
C LYS A 16 -6.35 9.20 -17.02
N PHE A 17 -6.78 8.16 -16.30
CA PHE A 17 -6.41 8.00 -14.89
C PHE A 17 -4.92 7.71 -14.76
N LYS A 18 -4.24 8.40 -13.85
CA LYS A 18 -2.83 8.13 -13.53
C LYS A 18 -2.73 6.80 -12.77
N LYS A 19 -1.76 5.96 -13.13
CA LYS A 19 -1.45 4.75 -12.35
C LYS A 19 -0.90 5.17 -10.97
N PRO A 20 -1.39 4.57 -9.87
CA PRO A 20 -0.81 4.77 -8.56
C PRO A 20 0.70 4.51 -8.53
N THR A 21 1.42 5.28 -7.74
CA THR A 21 2.81 5.00 -7.38
C THR A 21 2.87 4.42 -5.98
N ILE A 22 3.67 3.37 -5.80
CA ILE A 22 3.97 2.81 -4.49
C ILE A 22 5.41 2.31 -4.48
N GLU A 23 6.16 2.73 -3.47
CA GLU A 23 7.56 2.38 -3.27
C GLU A 23 7.71 1.76 -1.89
N CYS A 24 8.33 0.59 -1.84
CA CYS A 24 8.51 -0.15 -0.61
C CYS A 24 9.71 0.38 0.18
N PRO A 25 9.66 0.28 1.51
CA PRO A 25 10.84 0.49 2.33
C PRO A 25 11.91 -0.58 2.01
N ALA A 26 13.14 -0.32 2.48
CA ALA A 26 14.24 -1.26 2.33
C ALA A 26 13.94 -2.59 3.03
N ASN A 27 14.45 -3.68 2.48
CA ASN A 27 14.38 -4.99 3.12
C ASN A 27 15.10 -4.96 4.47
N ILE A 28 14.55 -5.70 5.43
CA ILE A 28 15.04 -5.72 6.80
C ILE A 28 15.62 -7.09 7.08
N THR A 29 16.82 -7.09 7.64
CA THR A 29 17.43 -8.30 8.18
C THR A 29 17.71 -8.04 9.65
N THR A 30 17.21 -8.92 10.51
CA THR A 30 17.40 -8.86 11.96
C THR A 30 17.79 -10.23 12.49
N GLU A 31 18.46 -10.25 13.62
CA GLU A 31 18.89 -11.47 14.29
C GLU A 31 18.00 -11.75 15.51
N LEU A 32 17.70 -13.03 15.71
CA LEU A 32 17.02 -13.51 16.90
C LEU A 32 18.03 -13.60 18.05
N LEU A 33 17.68 -13.04 19.22
CA LEU A 33 18.54 -13.16 20.39
C LEU A 33 18.61 -14.62 20.86
N PRO A 34 19.75 -15.05 21.44
CA PRO A 34 19.88 -16.40 21.96
C PRO A 34 18.78 -16.66 22.99
N GLN A 35 18.07 -17.79 22.85
CA GLN A 35 16.95 -18.23 23.70
C GLN A 35 15.60 -17.53 23.45
N GLU A 36 15.53 -16.52 22.58
CA GLU A 36 14.25 -15.93 22.17
C GLU A 36 13.60 -16.77 21.06
N ARG A 37 12.26 -16.73 20.97
CA ARG A 37 11.49 -17.42 19.91
C ARG A 37 11.02 -16.47 18.81
N SER A 38 10.96 -15.17 19.11
CA SER A 38 10.56 -14.11 18.20
C SER A 38 11.33 -12.83 18.51
N THR A 39 11.47 -11.96 17.52
CA THR A 39 12.07 -10.63 17.65
C THR A 39 11.09 -9.56 17.21
N PHE A 40 11.14 -8.40 17.85
CA PHE A 40 10.31 -7.26 17.48
C PHE A 40 10.91 -6.52 16.28
N VAL A 41 10.12 -6.33 15.23
CA VAL A 41 10.52 -5.63 14.02
C VAL A 41 9.55 -4.49 13.75
N ALA A 42 10.09 -3.28 13.59
CA ALA A 42 9.36 -2.11 13.13
C ALA A 42 9.93 -1.64 11.78
N PHE A 43 9.04 -1.18 10.90
CA PHE A 43 9.40 -0.75 9.55
C PHE A 43 8.61 0.48 9.12
N THR A 44 9.12 1.22 8.14
CA THR A 44 8.49 2.45 7.70
C THR A 44 7.35 2.19 6.73
N GLN A 45 6.39 3.12 6.68
CA GLN A 45 5.30 3.08 5.73
C GLN A 45 5.83 3.22 4.29
N PRO A 46 5.34 2.42 3.31
CA PRO A 46 5.59 2.63 1.89
C PRO A 46 5.20 4.04 1.44
N VAL A 47 6.01 4.63 0.56
CA VAL A 47 5.73 5.93 -0.06
C VAL A 47 4.73 5.71 -1.19
N THR A 48 3.63 6.47 -1.21
CA THR A 48 2.59 6.34 -2.24
C THR A 48 1.88 7.66 -2.48
N ASP A 49 1.43 7.90 -3.72
CA ASP A 49 0.57 9.03 -4.08
C ASP A 49 -0.92 8.79 -3.77
N ILE A 50 -1.25 7.61 -3.22
CA ILE A 50 -2.59 7.23 -2.81
C ILE A 50 -2.72 7.27 -1.29
N ASN A 51 -3.85 7.80 -0.80
CA ASN A 51 -4.10 7.91 0.64
C ASN A 51 -4.01 6.56 1.36
N TRP A 52 -3.05 6.47 2.28
CA TRP A 52 -2.73 5.27 3.06
C TRP A 52 -3.80 4.92 4.10
N PHE A 53 -4.33 5.92 4.80
CA PHE A 53 -5.50 5.82 5.68
C PHE A 53 -6.62 6.68 5.10
N ARG A 54 -7.81 6.11 4.97
CA ARG A 54 -9.05 6.88 4.83
C ARG A 54 -9.70 6.93 6.21
N MET A 55 -9.62 8.07 6.88
CA MET A 55 -10.45 8.36 8.06
C MET A 55 -11.74 8.98 7.51
N ASP A 56 -12.77 8.16 7.23
CA ASP A 56 -14.09 8.69 6.90
C ASP A 56 -14.71 9.32 8.14
N VAL A 57 -14.53 10.62 8.32
CA VAL A 57 -15.30 11.44 9.27
C VAL A 57 -16.59 11.92 8.62
N ARG A 58 -17.42 10.98 8.16
CA ARG A 58 -18.82 11.27 7.82
C ARG A 58 -19.70 10.49 8.77
N GLY A 59 -20.13 11.18 9.82
CA GLY A 59 -21.17 10.72 10.72
C GLY A 59 -22.45 10.39 9.94
N LEU A 60 -23.15 9.38 10.46
CA LEU A 60 -24.52 8.97 10.12
C LEU A 60 -24.75 8.48 8.69
N SER A 61 -24.38 7.23 8.42
CA SER A 61 -25.25 6.24 7.75
C SER A 61 -24.55 4.88 7.72
N SER A 62 -25.28 3.82 8.09
CA SER A 62 -24.82 2.43 8.09
C SER A 62 -24.14 2.03 6.78
N VAL A 63 -23.02 1.30 6.90
CA VAL A 63 -22.22 0.73 5.80
C VAL A 63 -21.36 1.75 5.02
N HIS A 64 -20.50 2.48 5.73
CA HIS A 64 -19.38 3.16 5.08
C HIS A 64 -18.29 2.13 4.74
N LEU A 65 -18.22 1.75 3.47
CA LEU A 65 -17.11 0.99 2.91
C LEU A 65 -15.82 1.78 3.17
N VAL A 66 -15.06 1.44 4.21
CA VAL A 66 -13.68 1.90 4.39
C VAL A 66 -12.86 1.24 3.30
N ARG A 67 -12.95 1.76 2.07
CA ARG A 67 -12.09 1.34 0.96
C ARG A 67 -10.70 1.87 1.28
N ARG A 68 -9.90 1.02 1.93
CA ARG A 68 -8.46 1.24 2.09
C ARG A 68 -7.85 1.13 0.71
N HIS A 69 -7.41 2.27 0.18
CA HIS A 69 -6.81 2.31 -1.15
C HIS A 69 -5.45 1.63 -1.17
N VAL A 70 -4.74 1.58 -0.03
CA VAL A 70 -3.57 0.74 0.14
C VAL A 70 -3.90 -0.44 1.04
N VAL A 71 -3.68 -1.65 0.56
CA VAL A 71 -3.82 -2.91 1.31
C VAL A 71 -2.46 -3.56 1.53
N ALA A 72 -2.30 -4.30 2.62
CA ALA A 72 -1.12 -5.11 2.90
C ALA A 72 -1.51 -6.59 3.00
N GLU A 73 -0.69 -7.45 2.42
CA GLU A 73 -0.79 -8.90 2.52
C GLU A 73 0.56 -9.40 3.05
N PRO A 74 0.63 -9.92 4.29
CA PRO A 74 -0.45 -10.13 5.25
C PRO A 74 -1.01 -8.84 5.90
N MET A 75 -2.22 -8.91 6.45
CA MET A 75 -2.93 -7.74 7.00
C MET A 75 -2.19 -7.06 8.16
N TRP A 76 -1.43 -7.81 8.97
CA TRP A 76 -0.62 -7.25 10.05
C TRP A 76 0.44 -6.28 9.51
N GLY A 77 0.84 -6.40 8.24
CA GLY A 77 1.79 -5.47 7.61
C GLY A 77 1.33 -4.01 7.58
N LYS A 78 0.02 -3.75 7.81
CA LYS A 78 -0.51 -2.39 8.00
C LYS A 78 -0.23 -1.77 9.36
N LEU A 79 0.13 -2.59 10.36
CA LEU A 79 0.50 -2.13 11.70
C LEU A 79 1.91 -1.50 11.70
N LEU A 80 2.73 -1.80 10.68
CA LEU A 80 4.12 -1.34 10.54
C LEU A 80 5.08 -1.89 11.61
N GLU A 81 4.60 -2.82 12.43
CA GLU A 81 5.34 -3.51 13.47
C GLU A 81 4.79 -4.93 13.66
N ALA A 82 5.66 -5.85 14.04
CA ALA A 82 5.29 -7.23 14.39
C ALA A 82 6.38 -7.91 15.21
N GLU A 83 5.96 -8.89 16.02
CA GLU A 83 6.88 -9.90 16.56
C GLU A 83 6.94 -11.08 15.59
N LEU A 84 8.14 -11.41 15.11
CA LEU A 84 8.34 -12.42 14.08
C LEU A 84 9.33 -13.49 14.56
N PRO A 85 9.02 -14.79 14.40
CA PRO A 85 10.00 -15.85 14.61
C PRO A 85 11.01 -15.90 13.46
N GLU A 86 12.02 -16.77 13.62
CA GLU A 86 13.00 -17.05 12.57
C GLU A 86 12.33 -17.40 11.23
N GLY A 87 12.94 -16.91 10.14
CA GLY A 87 12.45 -17.14 8.78
C GLY A 87 12.29 -15.87 7.96
N VAL A 88 11.60 -16.00 6.83
CA VAL A 88 11.42 -14.94 5.84
C VAL A 88 9.95 -14.56 5.74
N TRP A 89 9.67 -13.27 5.94
CA TRP A 89 8.34 -12.70 6.04
C TRP A 89 8.13 -11.64 4.94
N PRO A 90 7.57 -12.03 3.79
CA PRO A 90 7.23 -11.08 2.72
C PRO A 90 5.92 -10.35 3.05
N ILE A 91 5.92 -9.04 2.88
CA ILE A 91 4.76 -8.16 3.00
C ILE A 91 4.54 -7.45 1.66
N LYS A 92 3.44 -7.76 1.00
CA LYS A 92 3.05 -7.11 -0.25
C LYS A 92 2.09 -5.96 0.04
N PHE A 93 2.47 -4.76 -0.37
CA PHE A 93 1.59 -3.60 -0.36
C PHE A 93 1.01 -3.37 -1.74
N THR A 94 -0.30 -3.09 -1.82
CA THR A 94 -0.99 -2.80 -3.08
C THR A 94 -1.78 -1.51 -2.95
N ALA A 95 -1.41 -0.49 -3.73
CA ALA A 95 -2.14 0.75 -3.91
C ALA A 95 -3.14 0.61 -5.08
N ARG A 96 -4.41 0.88 -4.83
CA ARG A 96 -5.51 0.82 -5.79
C ARG A 96 -6.06 2.23 -6.00
N HIS A 97 -6.21 2.61 -7.26
CA HIS A 97 -6.81 3.88 -7.61
C HIS A 97 -8.29 3.89 -7.16
N PRO A 98 -8.83 5.01 -6.62
CA PRO A 98 -10.17 5.07 -6.03
C PRO A 98 -11.31 4.88 -7.04
N ILE A 99 -11.09 5.39 -8.27
CA ILE A 99 -12.11 5.46 -9.33
C ILE A 99 -11.84 4.40 -10.43
N SER A 100 -10.62 4.36 -10.98
CA SER A 100 -10.20 3.35 -11.95
C SER A 100 -9.78 2.02 -11.33
N HIS A 101 -9.65 0.99 -12.18
CA HIS A 101 -9.12 -0.32 -11.81
C HIS A 101 -7.58 -0.39 -11.74
N LEU A 102 -6.90 0.76 -11.89
CA LEU A 102 -5.44 0.79 -11.88
C LEU A 102 -4.90 0.51 -10.48
N SER A 103 -3.86 -0.31 -10.41
CA SER A 103 -3.15 -0.59 -9.16
C SER A 103 -1.64 -0.69 -9.37
N ALA A 104 -0.91 -0.44 -8.30
CA ALA A 104 0.51 -0.71 -8.20
C ALA A 104 0.79 -1.49 -6.91
N SER A 105 1.85 -2.29 -6.92
CA SER A 105 2.24 -3.08 -5.76
C SER A 105 3.75 -3.12 -5.60
N CYS A 106 4.19 -3.25 -4.36
CA CYS A 106 5.58 -3.49 -4.00
C CYS A 106 5.64 -4.53 -2.87
N THR A 107 6.81 -5.17 -2.69
CA THR A 107 7.00 -6.17 -1.64
C THR A 107 8.18 -5.79 -0.76
N LEU A 108 7.96 -5.73 0.55
CA LEU A 108 8.98 -5.67 1.59
C LEU A 108 9.29 -7.10 2.03
N VAL A 109 10.57 -7.44 2.20
CA VAL A 109 10.98 -8.72 2.79
C VAL A 109 11.67 -8.48 4.12
N ILE A 110 11.17 -9.12 5.17
CA ILE A 110 11.79 -9.15 6.49
C ILE A 110 12.40 -10.53 6.72
N SER A 111 13.69 -10.59 6.98
CA SER A 111 14.44 -11.82 7.27
C SER A 111 14.86 -11.82 8.73
N VAL A 112 14.40 -12.80 9.49
CA VAL A 112 14.83 -13.06 10.87
C VAL A 112 15.78 -14.24 10.85
N LEU A 113 17.06 -13.98 11.11
CA LEU A 113 18.11 -14.98 11.12
C LEU A 113 18.32 -15.50 12.54
N ASN A 114 18.54 -16.80 12.67
CA ASN A 114 18.98 -17.37 13.94
C ASN A 114 20.50 -17.25 14.03
N ARG A 115 21.00 -16.74 15.15
CA ARG A 115 22.42 -16.60 15.41
C ARG A 115 23.17 -17.93 15.48
N HIS A 116 22.46 -19.05 15.60
CA HIS A 116 23.04 -20.40 15.62
C HIS A 116 23.38 -20.97 14.24
N ASP A 117 23.01 -20.30 13.14
CA ASP A 117 23.26 -20.74 11.76
C ASP A 117 24.44 -20.02 11.06
N VAL A 118 25.29 -19.30 11.81
CA VAL A 118 26.50 -18.60 11.31
C VAL A 118 27.76 -19.08 12.02
#